data_AF-A0A1B6HWX4-F1
#
_entry.id   AF-A0A1B6HWX4-F1
#
_cell.length_a   1.000
_cell.length_b   1.000
_cell.length_c   1.000
_cell.angle_alpha   90.00
_cell.angle_beta   90.00
_cell.angle_gamma   90.00
#
_symmetry.space_group_name_H-M   'P 1'
#
loop_
_entity.id
_entity.type
_entity.pdbx_description
1 polymer ?
#
loop_
_entity_poly.entity_id
_entity_poly.type
_entity_poly.pdbx_seq_one_letter_code
_entity_poly.pdbx_strand_id
1 'polypeptide(L)'
;GYLHIMDYLCRTGHAHAADREYVRVSGLGIVEAGIRISIWESRAKLCTALLTLRKMFMQAVPAPEYYLMQFPGIRPEHIHSRRSARPADALKECSYTEGMEEFIRASLKGDRVRNALAVLHGQPRIAIKNITAYTLNTEKEDANLNGSIDSVTAREGNS
;
A
#
# COMPACT_ATOMS: atom_id res chain seq x y z
N GLY A 1 7.64 -22.93 -9.56
CA GLY A 1 7.73 -21.85 -8.55
C GLY A 1 7.53 -20.47 -9.16
N TYR A 2 8.56 -19.88 -9.75
CA TYR A 2 8.54 -18.52 -10.31
C TYR A 2 7.38 -18.25 -11.29
N LEU A 3 7.13 -19.16 -12.24
CA LEU A 3 6.06 -19.00 -13.22
C LEU A 3 4.67 -18.92 -12.57
N HIS A 4 4.42 -19.64 -11.46
CA HIS A 4 3.15 -19.54 -10.73
C HIS A 4 3.01 -18.23 -9.96
N ILE A 5 4.12 -17.67 -9.47
CA ILE A 5 4.14 -16.33 -8.87
C ILE A 5 3.80 -15.29 -9.92
N MET A 6 4.42 -15.38 -11.09
CA MET A 6 4.11 -14.46 -12.19
C MET A 6 2.68 -14.64 -12.70
N ASP A 7 2.18 -15.88 -12.77
CA ASP A 7 0.77 -16.14 -13.13
C ASP A 7 -0.20 -15.49 -12.14
N TYR A 8 0.12 -15.58 -10.85
CA TYR A 8 -0.65 -14.93 -9.78
C TYR A 8 -0.60 -13.40 -9.88
N LEU A 9 0.60 -12.81 -9.94
CA LEU A 9 0.79 -11.36 -9.94
C LEU A 9 0.29 -10.69 -11.22
N CYS A 10 0.44 -11.34 -12.38
CA CYS A 10 -0.04 -10.82 -13.66
C CYS A 10 -1.51 -11.18 -13.93
N ARG A 11 -2.11 -12.05 -13.11
CA ARG A 11 -3.50 -12.53 -13.25
C ARG A 11 -3.77 -13.21 -14.61
N THR A 12 -2.79 -13.95 -15.14
CA THR A 12 -2.90 -14.58 -16.46
C THR A 12 -3.80 -15.81 -16.46
N GLY A 13 -3.94 -16.49 -15.31
CA GLY A 13 -4.90 -17.58 -15.12
C GLY A 13 -4.47 -18.93 -15.72
N HIS A 14 -3.19 -19.11 -16.01
CA HIS A 14 -2.62 -20.33 -16.58
C HIS A 14 -2.43 -21.45 -15.55
N ALA A 15 -2.14 -21.13 -14.28
CA ALA A 15 -1.97 -22.14 -13.24
C ALA A 15 -3.32 -22.72 -12.79
N HIS A 16 -3.30 -23.84 -12.06
CA HIS A 16 -4.51 -24.33 -11.41
C HIS A 16 -4.92 -23.37 -10.27
N ALA A 17 -6.22 -23.30 -9.97
CA ALA A 17 -6.73 -22.38 -8.94
C ALA A 17 -6.11 -22.65 -7.55
N ALA A 18 -5.91 -23.93 -7.22
CA ALA A 18 -5.26 -24.35 -5.97
C ALA A 18 -3.81 -23.85 -5.88
N ASP A 19 -3.06 -23.89 -6.99
CA ASP A 19 -1.67 -23.42 -7.00
C ASP A 19 -1.57 -21.91 -6.81
N ARG A 20 -2.48 -21.15 -7.43
CA ARG A 20 -2.55 -19.69 -7.23
C ARG A 20 -2.86 -19.33 -5.79
N GLU A 21 -3.80 -20.04 -5.17
CA GLU A 21 -4.15 -19.81 -3.77
C GLU A 21 -3.01 -20.18 -2.83
N TYR A 22 -2.33 -21.29 -3.10
CA TYR A 22 -1.13 -21.68 -2.39
C TYR A 22 -0.02 -20.61 -2.49
N VAL A 23 0.22 -20.09 -3.69
CA VAL A 23 1.19 -19.00 -3.93
C VAL A 23 0.80 -17.74 -3.17
N ARG A 24 -0.49 -17.38 -3.15
CA ARG A 24 -0.99 -16.23 -2.42
C ARG A 24 -0.71 -16.35 -0.92
N VAL A 25 -1.14 -17.45 -0.31
CA VAL A 25 -1.04 -17.67 1.14
C VAL A 25 0.40 -17.84 1.57
N SER A 26 1.13 -18.76 0.93
CA SER A 26 2.52 -19.07 1.29
C SER A 26 3.45 -17.91 0.96
N GLY A 27 3.24 -17.24 -0.18
CA GLY A 27 4.02 -16.07 -0.58
C GLY A 27 3.90 -14.93 0.43
N LEU A 28 2.68 -14.61 0.88
CA LEU A 28 2.47 -13.61 1.92
C LEU A 28 3.16 -14.00 3.25
N GLY A 29 3.06 -15.28 3.65
CA GLY A 29 3.71 -15.76 4.87
C GLY A 29 5.24 -15.63 4.84
N ILE A 30 5.86 -15.98 3.72
CA ILE A 30 7.32 -15.84 3.52
C ILE A 30 7.73 -14.37 3.55
N VAL A 31 6.98 -13.48 2.89
CA VAL A 31 7.27 -12.05 2.87
C VAL A 31 7.13 -11.45 4.27
N GLU A 32 6.11 -11.84 5.04
CA GLU A 32 5.92 -11.37 6.42
C GLU A 32 7.08 -11.80 7.33
N ALA A 33 7.51 -13.07 7.24
CA ALA A 33 8.67 -13.55 7.97
C ALA A 33 9.94 -12.74 7.59
N GLY A 34 10.14 -12.48 6.31
CA GLY A 34 11.24 -11.66 5.81
C GLY A 34 11.22 -10.23 6.38
N ILE A 35 10.04 -9.61 6.48
CA ILE A 35 9.90 -8.25 7.07
C ILE A 35 10.38 -8.28 8.52
N ARG A 36 9.94 -9.26 9.32
CA ARG A 36 10.34 -9.39 10.73
C ARG A 36 11.86 -9.55 10.88
N ILE A 37 12.47 -10.41 10.05
CA ILE A 37 13.93 -10.60 10.03
C ILE A 37 14.64 -9.30 9.64
N SER A 38 14.15 -8.59 8.61
CA SER A 38 14.78 -7.34 8.15
C SER A 38 14.73 -6.22 9.18
N ILE A 39 13.66 -6.16 10.00
CA ILE A 39 13.53 -5.23 11.12
C ILE A 39 14.53 -5.60 12.21
N TRP A 40 14.62 -6.88 12.56
CA TRP A 40 15.55 -7.37 13.57
C TRP A 40 17.01 -7.11 13.20
N GLU A 41 17.38 -7.33 11.93
CA GLU A 41 18.72 -7.04 11.41
C GLU A 41 18.97 -5.54 11.11
N SER A 42 18.01 -4.65 11.39
CA SER A 42 18.10 -3.21 11.12
C SER A 42 18.38 -2.86 9.63
N ARG A 43 17.93 -3.71 8.70
CA ARG A 43 18.11 -3.51 7.25
C ARG A 43 16.94 -2.72 6.65
N ALA A 44 16.93 -1.41 6.85
CA ALA A 44 15.84 -0.53 6.42
C ALA A 44 15.48 -0.66 4.92
N LYS A 45 16.49 -0.70 4.03
CA LYS A 45 16.25 -0.84 2.57
C LYS A 45 15.55 -2.16 2.21
N LEU A 46 15.96 -3.26 2.85
CA LEU A 46 15.35 -4.57 2.66
C LEU A 46 13.91 -4.58 3.18
N CYS A 47 13.68 -4.01 4.36
CA CYS A 47 12.34 -3.89 4.93
C CYS A 47 11.39 -3.13 3.98
N THR A 48 11.82 -1.99 3.44
CA THR A 48 11.03 -1.22 2.46
C THR A 48 10.72 -2.01 1.18
N ALA A 49 11.71 -2.75 0.66
CA ALA A 49 11.52 -3.62 -0.51
C ALA A 49 10.51 -4.74 -0.22
N LEU A 50 10.60 -5.39 0.94
CA LEU A 50 9.68 -6.44 1.36
C LEU A 50 8.26 -5.91 1.63
N LEU A 51 8.12 -4.71 2.19
CA LEU A 51 6.82 -4.04 2.33
C LEU A 51 6.18 -3.77 0.96
N THR A 52 7.00 -3.41 -0.04
CA THR A 52 6.54 -3.24 -1.42
C THR A 52 6.09 -4.57 -2.01
N LEU A 53 6.90 -5.62 -1.85
CA LEU A 53 6.56 -6.97 -2.29
C LEU A 53 5.27 -7.48 -1.62
N ARG A 54 5.07 -7.19 -0.33
CA ARG A 54 3.83 -7.52 0.38
C ARG A 54 2.62 -6.86 -0.26
N LYS A 55 2.71 -5.56 -0.60
CA LYS A 55 1.64 -4.84 -1.31
C LYS A 55 1.34 -5.47 -2.67
N MET A 56 2.37 -5.85 -3.42
CA MET A 56 2.26 -6.54 -4.70
C MET A 56 1.51 -7.87 -4.57
N PHE A 57 1.85 -8.69 -3.58
CA PHE A 57 1.14 -9.93 -3.31
C PHE A 57 -0.30 -9.68 -2.87
N MET A 58 -0.57 -8.77 -1.93
CA MET A 58 -1.94 -8.50 -1.45
C MET A 58 -2.88 -8.04 -2.56
N GLN A 59 -2.37 -7.24 -3.50
CA GLN A 59 -3.17 -6.68 -4.59
C GLN A 59 -3.07 -7.51 -5.88
N ALA A 60 -2.28 -8.58 -5.91
CA ALA A 60 -1.92 -9.31 -7.14
C ALA A 60 -1.51 -8.35 -8.27
N VAL A 61 -0.43 -7.60 -8.03
CA VAL A 61 0.14 -6.60 -8.95
C VAL A 61 1.62 -6.91 -9.18
N PRO A 62 2.12 -6.95 -10.43
CA PRO A 62 3.44 -7.48 -10.75
C PRO A 62 4.62 -6.54 -10.45
N ALA A 63 4.38 -5.23 -10.37
CA ALA A 63 5.36 -4.25 -9.93
C ALA A 63 4.68 -2.93 -9.51
N PRO A 64 5.33 -2.05 -8.74
CA PRO A 64 4.75 -0.81 -8.24
C PRO A 64 4.21 0.11 -9.34
N GLU A 65 4.80 0.08 -10.54
CA GLU A 65 4.36 0.93 -11.65
C GLU A 65 3.01 0.47 -12.22
N TYR A 66 2.55 -0.72 -11.85
CA TYR A 66 1.25 -1.28 -12.22
C TYR A 66 0.19 -1.09 -11.13
N TYR A 67 0.39 -0.17 -10.18
CA TYR A 67 -0.52 0.04 -9.05
C TYR A 67 -2.00 0.21 -9.45
N LEU A 68 -2.30 0.75 -10.65
CA LEU A 68 -3.66 0.88 -11.17
C LEU A 68 -4.37 -0.47 -11.38
N MET A 69 -3.63 -1.58 -11.49
CA MET A 69 -4.21 -2.94 -11.53
C MET A 69 -4.89 -3.32 -10.21
N GLN A 70 -4.68 -2.59 -9.11
CA GLN A 70 -5.42 -2.81 -7.87
C GLN A 70 -6.94 -2.64 -8.07
N PHE A 71 -7.37 -1.85 -9.07
CA PHE A 71 -8.77 -1.64 -9.37
C PHE A 71 -9.34 -2.80 -10.22
N PRO A 72 -10.56 -3.28 -9.91
CA PRO A 72 -11.16 -4.40 -10.62
C PRO A 72 -11.35 -4.09 -12.10
N GLY A 73 -11.01 -5.05 -12.96
CA GLY A 73 -11.13 -4.92 -14.41
C GLY A 73 -9.97 -4.21 -15.10
N ILE A 74 -9.07 -3.53 -14.37
CA ILE A 74 -7.85 -2.98 -14.94
C ILE A 74 -6.83 -4.09 -15.19
N ARG A 75 -6.22 -4.07 -16.38
CA ARG A 75 -5.28 -5.06 -16.88
C ARG A 75 -4.03 -4.36 -17.43
N PRO A 76 -2.90 -5.07 -17.60
CA PRO A 76 -1.66 -4.48 -18.11
C PRO A 76 -1.82 -3.70 -19.40
N GLU A 77 -2.64 -4.17 -20.35
CA GLU A 77 -2.91 -3.52 -21.63
C GLU A 77 -3.48 -2.10 -21.50
N HIS A 78 -4.32 -1.85 -20.48
CA HIS A 78 -4.87 -0.52 -20.22
C HIS A 78 -3.79 0.46 -19.76
N ILE A 79 -2.75 -0.02 -19.07
CA ILE A 79 -1.66 0.80 -18.56
C ILE A 79 -0.65 1.08 -19.68
N HIS A 80 -0.29 0.08 -20.48
CA HIS A 80 0.65 0.23 -21.59
C HIS A 80 0.15 1.19 -22.67
N SER A 81 -1.14 1.13 -23.00
CA SER A 81 -1.76 2.02 -24.00
C SER A 81 -1.68 3.51 -23.65
N ARG A 82 -1.44 3.85 -22.38
CA ARG A 82 -1.36 5.23 -21.87
C ARG A 82 0.01 5.65 -21.38
N ARG A 83 0.96 4.70 -21.31
CA ARG A 83 2.34 4.94 -20.84
C ARG A 83 3.17 5.83 -21.77
N SER A 84 2.70 6.09 -22.99
CA SER A 84 3.27 7.12 -23.88
C SER A 84 3.12 8.55 -23.32
N ALA A 85 2.26 8.75 -22.31
CA ALA A 85 2.23 9.94 -21.47
C ALA A 85 2.71 9.56 -20.06
N ARG A 86 3.95 9.92 -19.70
CA ARG A 86 4.58 9.57 -18.41
C ARG A 86 3.76 10.10 -17.22
N PRO A 87 3.54 9.29 -16.15
CA PRO A 87 3.00 9.80 -14.89
C PRO A 87 3.97 9.63 -13.72
N ALA A 88 5.29 9.75 -13.93
CA ALA A 88 6.18 9.98 -12.79
C ALA A 88 5.99 11.40 -12.25
N ASP A 89 5.72 12.36 -13.14
CA ASP A 89 5.50 13.76 -12.81
C ASP A 89 4.01 14.17 -12.85
N ALA A 90 3.16 13.55 -13.69
CA ALA A 90 1.74 13.92 -13.79
C ALA A 90 0.91 13.60 -12.53
N LEU A 91 1.39 12.71 -11.65
CA LEU A 91 0.76 12.45 -10.34
C LEU A 91 1.10 13.50 -9.28
N LYS A 92 1.97 14.47 -9.58
CA LYS A 92 2.26 15.60 -8.68
C LYS A 92 1.28 16.75 -8.83
N GLU A 93 0.56 16.86 -9.95
CA GLU A 93 -0.27 18.03 -10.27
C GLU A 93 -1.78 17.79 -10.14
N CYS A 94 -2.27 16.58 -10.38
CA CYS A 94 -3.67 16.23 -10.13
C CYS A 94 -3.85 15.69 -8.70
N SER A 95 -5.00 15.92 -8.07
CA SER A 95 -5.33 15.19 -6.85
C SER A 95 -5.24 13.70 -7.16
N TYR A 96 -4.55 12.93 -6.31
CA TYR A 96 -4.32 11.49 -6.49
C TYR A 96 -5.58 10.71 -6.92
N THR A 97 -6.76 11.19 -6.52
CA THR A 97 -8.08 10.66 -6.91
C THR A 97 -8.49 10.98 -8.33
N GLU A 98 -8.38 12.25 -8.74
CA GLU A 98 -8.95 12.75 -9.99
C GLU A 98 -8.28 12.09 -11.19
N GLY A 99 -6.95 11.97 -11.17
CA GLY A 99 -6.21 11.28 -12.23
C GLY A 99 -6.55 9.79 -12.31
N MET A 100 -6.86 9.13 -11.19
CA MET A 100 -7.25 7.72 -11.18
C MET A 100 -8.68 7.52 -11.68
N GLU A 101 -9.60 8.40 -11.30
CA GLU A 101 -10.98 8.36 -11.77
C GLU A 101 -11.05 8.56 -13.28
N GLU A 102 -10.32 9.55 -13.82
CA GLU A 102 -10.21 9.77 -15.25
C GLU A 102 -9.65 8.54 -15.97
N PHE A 103 -8.55 7.96 -15.44
CA PHE A 103 -7.98 6.74 -15.98
C PHE A 103 -8.99 5.59 -16.00
N ILE A 104 -9.68 5.33 -14.88
CA ILE A 104 -10.68 4.26 -14.76
C ILE A 104 -11.81 4.45 -15.77
N ARG A 105 -12.39 5.66 -15.84
CA ARG A 105 -13.50 5.99 -16.75
C ARG A 105 -13.12 5.80 -18.21
N ALA A 106 -11.86 6.04 -18.54
CA ALA A 106 -11.39 6.00 -19.91
C ALA A 106 -10.74 4.65 -20.28
N SER A 107 -10.45 3.78 -19.31
CA SER A 107 -10.01 2.39 -19.53
C SER A 107 -11.14 1.35 -19.49
N LEU A 108 -12.23 1.62 -18.78
CA LEU A 108 -13.32 0.67 -18.56
C LEU A 108 -14.65 1.18 -19.12
N LYS A 109 -15.66 0.30 -19.22
CA LYS A 109 -17.02 0.64 -19.66
C LYS A 109 -18.07 0.00 -18.76
N GLY A 110 -19.25 0.61 -18.69
CA GLY A 110 -20.43 0.09 -18.00
C GLY A 110 -20.16 -0.22 -16.52
N ASP A 111 -20.62 -1.39 -16.08
CA ASP A 111 -20.53 -1.83 -14.67
C ASP A 111 -19.11 -1.92 -14.13
N ARG A 112 -18.13 -2.18 -15.01
CA ARG A 112 -16.73 -2.24 -14.60
C ARG A 112 -16.22 -0.88 -14.10
N VAL A 113 -16.69 0.23 -14.70
CA VAL A 113 -16.37 1.58 -14.21
C VAL A 113 -16.99 1.78 -12.83
N ARG A 114 -18.28 1.45 -12.68
CA ARG A 114 -18.99 1.60 -11.40
C ARG A 114 -18.28 0.86 -10.27
N ASN A 115 -17.90 -0.40 -10.51
CA ASN A 115 -17.22 -1.23 -9.52
C ASN A 115 -15.81 -0.70 -9.18
N ALA A 116 -15.04 -0.27 -10.18
CA ALA A 116 -13.71 0.27 -9.96
C ALA A 116 -13.73 1.59 -9.18
N LEU A 117 -14.68 2.49 -9.50
CA LEU A 117 -14.85 3.74 -8.77
C LEU A 117 -15.35 3.51 -7.34
N ALA A 118 -16.25 2.54 -7.13
CA ALA A 118 -16.67 2.16 -5.78
C ALA A 118 -15.47 1.73 -4.91
N VAL A 119 -14.53 0.97 -5.48
CA VAL A 119 -13.27 0.62 -4.80
C VAL A 119 -12.41 1.85 -4.54
N LEU A 120 -12.21 2.73 -5.54
CA LEU A 120 -11.42 3.97 -5.38
C LEU A 120 -11.94 4.85 -4.25
N HIS A 121 -13.26 5.08 -4.18
CA HIS A 121 -13.87 5.92 -3.16
C HIS A 121 -13.96 5.24 -1.79
N GLY A 122 -13.91 3.90 -1.73
CA GLY A 122 -13.87 3.12 -0.49
C GLY A 122 -12.49 2.99 0.15
N GLN A 123 -11.42 3.45 -0.51
CA GLN A 123 -10.06 3.31 0.02
C GLN A 123 -9.79 4.29 1.18
N PRO A 124 -9.25 3.82 2.33
CA PRO A 124 -8.93 4.69 3.44
C PRO A 124 -7.78 5.63 3.11
N ARG A 125 -7.90 6.89 3.54
CA ARG A 125 -6.87 7.92 3.40
C ARG A 125 -6.39 8.33 4.76
N ILE A 126 -5.11 8.09 5.02
CA ILE A 126 -4.46 8.45 6.28
C ILE A 126 -3.67 9.73 6.02
N ALA A 127 -4.10 10.82 6.64
CA ALA A 127 -3.38 12.08 6.67
C ALA A 127 -2.83 12.29 8.08
N ILE A 128 -1.50 12.30 8.20
CA ILE A 128 -0.84 12.53 9.48
C ILE A 128 -0.76 14.05 9.69
N LYS A 129 -1.49 14.56 10.69
CA LYS A 129 -1.51 16.01 11.00
C LYS A 129 -0.38 16.40 11.95
N ASN A 130 -0.23 15.66 13.05
CA ASN A 130 0.78 15.90 14.08
C ASN A 130 1.43 14.56 14.47
N ILE A 131 2.76 14.53 14.56
CA ILE A 131 3.51 13.42 15.18
C ILE A 131 4.23 14.00 16.39
N THR A 132 3.83 13.56 17.57
CA THR A 132 4.46 13.96 18.84
C THR A 132 4.92 12.70 19.58
N ALA A 133 6.13 12.76 20.15
CA ALA A 133 6.63 11.73 21.03
C ALA A 133 6.38 12.16 22.48
N TYR A 134 5.90 11.23 23.32
CA TYR A 134 5.69 11.47 24.74
C TYR A 134 6.55 10.49 25.54
N THR A 135 7.11 10.97 26.65
CA THR A 135 7.78 10.13 27.64
C THR A 135 6.88 9.98 28.86
N LEU A 136 6.56 8.73 29.21
CA LEU A 136 5.86 8.42 30.45
C LEU A 136 6.92 8.10 31.50
N ASN A 137 7.02 8.94 32.52
CA ASN A 137 7.93 8.69 33.63
C ASN A 137 7.26 7.70 34.60
N THR A 138 7.69 6.44 34.58
CA THR A 138 7.08 5.33 35.33
C THR A 138 7.33 5.38 36.84
N GLU A 139 8.08 6.37 37.33
CA GLU A 139 8.38 6.54 38.76
C GLU A 139 7.34 7.38 39.51
N LYS A 140 6.39 8.03 38.82
CA LYS A 140 5.27 8.73 39.45
C LYS A 140 3.98 7.95 39.21
N GLU A 141 3.43 7.36 40.27
CA GLU A 141 2.02 6.97 40.36
C GLU A 141 1.17 8.23 40.16
N ASP A 142 0.85 8.53 38.90
CA ASP A 142 -0.31 9.30 38.43
C ASP A 142 -0.12 9.49 36.92
N ALA A 143 -0.24 8.38 36.18
CA ALA A 143 -0.56 8.48 34.77
C ALA A 143 -2.01 8.99 34.70
N ASN A 144 -2.18 10.32 34.78
CA ASN A 144 -3.42 11.05 34.64
C ASN A 144 -4.10 10.68 33.31
N LEU A 145 -4.87 9.59 33.32
CA LEU A 145 -5.66 9.11 32.19
C LEU A 145 -7.00 9.86 32.06
N ASN A 146 -7.25 10.89 32.88
CA ASN A 146 -8.54 11.60 32.95
C ASN A 146 -8.47 13.14 32.91
N GLY A 147 -7.38 13.75 32.42
CA GLY A 147 -7.22 15.21 32.40
C GLY A 147 -7.06 15.79 31.00
N SER A 148 -7.86 16.82 30.69
CA SER A 148 -7.77 17.68 29.49
C SER A 148 -6.32 17.98 29.09
N ILE A 149 -6.02 17.88 27.80
CA ILE A 149 -4.73 18.29 27.21
C ILE A 149 -4.71 19.82 27.12
N ASP A 150 -4.70 20.50 28.26
CA ASP A 150 -4.45 21.93 28.32
C ASP A 150 -3.05 22.16 28.86
N SER A 151 -2.13 22.33 27.90
CA SER A 151 -0.75 22.79 28.02
C SER A 151 0.23 21.91 28.81
N VAL A 152 1.07 21.18 28.08
CA VAL A 152 2.37 20.73 28.59
C VAL A 152 3.37 21.86 28.36
N THR A 153 3.61 22.70 29.37
CA THR A 153 4.76 23.61 29.37
C THR A 153 6.04 22.78 29.47
N ALA A 154 6.77 22.67 28.36
CA ALA A 154 8.13 22.17 28.35
C ALA A 154 8.99 23.09 29.24
N ARG A 155 9.55 22.53 30.33
CA ARG A 155 10.71 23.15 30.98
C ARG A 155 11.96 22.63 30.27
N GLU A 156 12.73 23.58 29.75
CA GLU A 156 14.01 23.38 29.08
C GLU A 156 14.97 22.59 29.97
N GLY A 157 15.60 21.57 29.38
CA GLY A 157 16.78 20.94 29.94
C GLY A 157 18.02 21.59 29.36
N ASN A 158 18.66 22.47 30.12
CA ASN A 158 20.07 22.78 29.95
C ASN A 158 20.89 21.60 30.48
N SER A 159 21.71 20.97 29.63
CA SER A 159 23.01 20.35 29.95
C SER A 159 23.70 19.95 28.65
#